data_AF-A0A5A7QZD5-F1
#
_entry.id   AF-A0A5A7QZD5-F1
#
_cell.length_a   1.000
_cell.length_b   1.000
_cell.length_c   1.000
_cell.angle_alpha   90.00
_cell.angle_beta   90.00
_cell.angle_gamma   90.00
#
_symmetry.space_group_name_H-M   'P 1'
#
loop_
_entity.id
_entity.type
_entity.pdbx_description
1 polymer ?
#
loop_
_entity_poly.entity_id
_entity_poly.type
_entity_poly.pdbx_seq_one_letter_code
_entity_poly.pdbx_strand_id
1 'polypeptide(L)'
;MKKPDNSLLLCVFFLLCLCSAWSLRKTSYDHFQLVHTWPNTFCLDRNITCKKPVPQNFVIHGLWPADKSGKPLTHCYKTGSICSDISKYKRQLAHSWPSIRADLTNANFWQYQWDKHGSCALSRMTVHDYLQLITTTQRKLDLLRALTSNNIKPNNGSLLYTVKAIEAAVKREIGARHFYVSCRVLKGRVFLREIYICLDGNGKKIVSCPIRYHQTGCGKDKNLVFPASDASRMQIGGLQIDPSVNSGEEEDPISTRTLFGKINARAGGCFCKFSEKESLDMDGKEGGDDGRRGKRLEYFCLSLRPPRTRRRLIYEISWNSIALLYPLFIEEGGLFDSERIKIASFFEISSPEQLEKLEPLNKQAENVVVNLLDWRAIPAENIVAAIQASRKTVFAVSKTSSEAQMFLEALEHGLDGVVLKTEDIESIIQLKHYLDKRDDEGSLLEVTKAVVTNIQTVGMGDRVCVDLCSIMKPGEGLLVGSFARGLFLVHSECLESNYISSRPFRVNAGPVHAYVAVPGGKTNYLSELKAGKNVLIVDQNGKQRTAIIGRVKIETRPLILVEAKIDDDSQTSYSILLQNAETVALVSLEGAIPVTSLKISDEILLRAQGGARHTGIEIEEFIVEK
;
A
#
# COMPACT_ATOMS: atom_id res chain seq x y z
N MET A 1 -53.28 -24.33 -35.62
CA MET A 1 -51.86 -24.17 -35.95
C MET A 1 -51.51 -22.69 -36.05
N LYS A 2 -50.51 -22.23 -35.31
CA LYS A 2 -49.69 -21.04 -35.62
C LYS A 2 -48.24 -21.43 -35.32
N LYS A 3 -47.28 -21.12 -36.18
CA LYS A 3 -45.85 -21.36 -35.88
C LYS A 3 -45.40 -20.31 -34.84
N PRO A 4 -44.58 -20.69 -33.84
CA PRO A 4 -43.91 -19.69 -33.01
C PRO A 4 -42.92 -18.87 -33.85
N ASP A 5 -42.66 -17.64 -33.43
CA ASP A 5 -41.82 -16.71 -34.18
C ASP A 5 -40.32 -16.95 -33.86
N ASN A 6 -39.61 -17.56 -34.81
CA ASN A 6 -38.20 -17.90 -34.67
C ASN A 6 -37.28 -16.67 -34.56
N SER A 7 -37.76 -15.46 -34.88
CA SER A 7 -36.98 -14.22 -34.78
C SER A 7 -36.47 -13.97 -33.36
N LEU A 8 -37.32 -14.22 -32.35
CA LEU A 8 -36.96 -13.95 -30.95
C LEU A 8 -35.89 -14.91 -30.41
N LEU A 9 -35.94 -16.18 -30.81
CA LEU A 9 -35.00 -17.21 -30.36
C LEU A 9 -33.59 -16.99 -30.92
N LEU A 10 -33.49 -16.48 -32.15
CA LEU A 10 -32.20 -16.19 -32.80
C LEU A 10 -31.46 -15.02 -32.09
N CYS A 11 -32.19 -13.98 -31.69
CA CYS A 11 -31.65 -12.86 -30.93
C CYS A 11 -31.14 -13.28 -29.53
N VAL A 12 -31.87 -14.17 -28.85
CA VAL A 12 -31.43 -14.72 -27.54
C VAL A 12 -30.13 -15.52 -27.68
N PHE A 13 -30.00 -16.35 -28.71
CA PHE A 13 -28.75 -17.07 -28.98
C PHE A 13 -27.58 -16.13 -29.32
N PHE A 14 -27.80 -15.09 -30.13
CA PHE A 14 -26.73 -14.12 -30.44
C PHE A 14 -26.27 -13.32 -29.20
N LEU A 15 -27.19 -12.93 -28.32
CA LEU A 15 -26.86 -12.27 -27.05
C LEU A 15 -26.07 -13.21 -26.12
N LEU A 16 -26.48 -14.47 -25.98
CA LEU A 16 -25.75 -15.46 -25.17
C LEU A 16 -24.35 -15.77 -25.72
N CYS A 17 -24.20 -15.90 -27.04
CA CYS A 17 -22.90 -16.09 -27.67
C CYS A 17 -21.97 -14.87 -27.51
N LEU A 18 -22.50 -13.64 -27.56
CA LEU A 18 -21.70 -12.43 -27.32
C LEU A 18 -21.29 -12.26 -25.84
N CYS A 19 -22.10 -12.70 -24.89
CA CYS A 19 -21.72 -12.75 -23.47
C CYS A 19 -20.61 -13.79 -23.17
N SER A 20 -20.55 -14.90 -23.93
CA SER A 20 -19.51 -15.94 -23.74
C SER A 20 -18.11 -15.57 -24.28
N ALA A 21 -17.98 -14.47 -25.04
CA ALA A 21 -16.72 -14.02 -25.63
C ALA A 21 -15.96 -12.97 -24.79
N TRP A 22 -16.55 -12.45 -23.71
CA TRP A 22 -15.84 -11.63 -22.71
C TRP A 22 -14.98 -12.53 -21.81
N SER A 23 -13.95 -13.13 -22.41
CA SER A 23 -12.85 -13.72 -21.66
C SER A 23 -12.27 -12.65 -20.73
N LEU A 24 -12.35 -12.85 -19.42
CA LEU A 24 -11.54 -12.11 -18.45
C LEU A 24 -10.11 -12.16 -18.97
N ARG A 25 -9.54 -10.99 -19.31
CA ARG A 25 -8.12 -10.88 -19.65
C ARG A 25 -7.31 -11.14 -18.38
N LYS A 26 -7.14 -12.43 -18.06
CA LYS A 26 -6.20 -12.92 -17.05
C LYS A 26 -4.89 -12.18 -17.28
N THR A 27 -4.39 -11.54 -16.24
CA THR A 27 -3.08 -10.88 -16.21
C THR A 27 -1.96 -11.94 -16.21
N SER A 28 -1.88 -12.66 -17.33
CA SER A 28 -0.87 -13.67 -17.62
C SER A 28 0.36 -13.01 -18.23
N TYR A 29 1.51 -13.30 -17.66
CA TYR A 29 2.81 -13.01 -18.24
C TYR A 29 3.16 -14.03 -19.33
N ASP A 30 3.94 -13.57 -20.31
CA ASP A 30 4.43 -14.37 -21.42
C ASP A 30 5.70 -15.15 -21.01
N HIS A 31 6.60 -14.50 -20.27
CA HIS A 31 7.90 -15.02 -19.83
C HIS A 31 8.31 -14.46 -18.46
N PHE A 32 9.39 -15.00 -17.87
CA PHE A 32 10.05 -14.40 -16.71
C PHE A 32 11.36 -13.74 -17.10
N GLN A 33 11.81 -12.78 -16.31
CA GLN A 33 13.17 -12.24 -16.31
C GLN A 33 13.82 -12.55 -14.96
N LEU A 34 14.77 -13.48 -14.96
CA LEU A 34 15.65 -13.70 -13.82
C LEU A 34 16.77 -12.66 -13.90
N VAL A 35 16.84 -11.80 -12.88
CA VAL A 35 17.73 -10.64 -12.83
C VAL A 35 18.84 -10.91 -11.83
N HIS A 36 20.10 -10.72 -12.26
CA HIS A 36 21.29 -10.91 -11.44
C HIS A 36 22.04 -9.60 -11.27
N THR A 37 22.28 -9.19 -10.02
CA THR A 37 23.08 -8.01 -9.67
C THR A 37 24.53 -8.40 -9.39
N TRP A 38 25.48 -7.58 -9.86
CA TRP A 38 26.88 -7.64 -9.42
C TRP A 38 27.07 -6.82 -8.13
N PRO A 39 27.30 -7.45 -6.97
CA PRO A 39 27.23 -6.75 -5.68
C PRO A 39 28.27 -5.63 -5.51
N ASN A 40 29.49 -5.82 -6.04
CA ASN A 40 30.53 -4.78 -5.94
C ASN A 40 30.12 -3.49 -6.65
N THR A 41 29.41 -3.54 -7.79
CA THR A 41 28.88 -2.33 -8.47
C THR A 41 27.72 -1.71 -7.71
N PHE A 42 26.86 -2.52 -7.09
CA PHE A 42 25.77 -2.01 -6.22
C PHE A 42 26.35 -1.21 -5.05
N CYS A 43 27.43 -1.72 -4.44
CA CYS A 43 28.11 -1.13 -3.29
C CYS A 43 29.13 -0.02 -3.61
N LEU A 44 29.19 0.49 -4.85
CA LEU A 44 29.88 1.74 -5.18
C LEU A 44 29.03 2.99 -4.90
N ASP A 45 27.77 2.80 -4.48
CA ASP A 45 26.89 3.88 -4.07
C ASP A 45 27.25 4.40 -2.68
N ARG A 46 27.55 5.69 -2.56
CA ARG A 46 27.82 6.31 -1.24
C ARG A 46 26.56 6.44 -0.39
N ASN A 47 25.37 6.40 -1.00
CA ASN A 47 24.09 6.53 -0.31
C ASN A 47 23.52 5.17 0.13
N ILE A 48 24.31 4.08 0.03
CA ILE A 48 23.88 2.72 0.39
C ILE A 48 24.96 2.00 1.21
N THR A 49 24.73 1.87 2.50
CA THR A 49 25.54 0.99 3.36
C THR A 49 25.28 -0.46 2.95
N CYS A 50 26.31 -1.17 2.49
CA CYS A 50 26.25 -2.60 2.16
C CYS A 50 26.69 -3.50 3.33
N LYS A 51 26.11 -4.70 3.42
CA LYS A 51 26.60 -5.77 4.31
C LYS A 51 28.05 -6.14 3.98
N LYS A 52 28.80 -6.59 4.99
CA LYS A 52 30.17 -7.09 4.88
C LYS A 52 30.25 -8.54 5.37
N PRO A 53 31.02 -9.43 4.71
CA PRO A 53 31.68 -9.24 3.43
C PRO A 53 30.66 -9.04 2.29
N VAL A 54 31.05 -8.29 1.25
CA VAL A 54 30.22 -8.14 0.03
C VAL A 54 30.30 -9.46 -0.75
N PRO A 55 29.19 -10.04 -1.24
CA PRO A 55 29.25 -11.30 -1.99
C PRO A 55 30.06 -11.14 -3.28
N GLN A 56 31.00 -12.07 -3.54
CA GLN A 56 31.91 -12.01 -4.70
C GLN A 56 31.46 -12.87 -5.89
N ASN A 57 30.17 -13.21 -5.96
CA ASN A 57 29.52 -13.76 -7.15
C ASN A 57 28.21 -12.98 -7.42
N PHE A 58 27.65 -13.11 -8.62
CA PHE A 58 26.33 -12.58 -8.95
C PHE A 58 25.27 -13.18 -8.04
N VAL A 59 24.46 -12.29 -7.45
CA VAL A 59 23.28 -12.66 -6.66
C VAL A 59 22.02 -12.29 -7.42
N ILE A 60 20.92 -12.96 -7.13
CA ILE A 60 19.62 -12.59 -7.70
C ILE A 60 19.20 -11.21 -7.18
N HIS A 61 18.66 -10.35 -8.05
CA HIS A 61 17.87 -9.18 -7.70
C HIS A 61 16.41 -9.60 -7.52
N GLY A 62 15.86 -10.32 -8.50
CA GLY A 62 14.54 -10.93 -8.44
C GLY A 62 14.22 -11.75 -9.69
N LEU A 63 13.05 -12.38 -9.68
CA LEU A 63 12.49 -13.13 -10.80
C LEU A 63 11.18 -12.45 -11.21
N TRP A 64 11.20 -11.69 -12.30
CA TRP A 64 10.11 -10.78 -12.64
C TRP A 64 9.26 -11.33 -13.80
N PRO A 65 7.98 -11.66 -13.58
CA PRO A 65 7.02 -11.91 -14.66
C PRO A 65 6.98 -10.73 -15.64
N ALA A 66 6.93 -10.99 -16.94
CA ALA A 66 6.99 -9.96 -17.97
C ALA A 66 6.01 -10.20 -19.13
N ASP A 67 5.55 -9.12 -19.75
CA ASP A 67 4.81 -9.18 -21.01
C ASP A 67 5.71 -9.47 -22.21
N LYS A 68 5.11 -9.78 -23.36
CA LYS A 68 5.77 -10.02 -24.65
C LYS A 68 6.73 -8.92 -25.15
N SER A 69 6.69 -7.70 -24.61
CA SER A 69 7.65 -6.62 -24.90
C SER A 69 8.88 -6.63 -23.98
N GLY A 70 8.92 -7.59 -23.04
CA GLY A 70 9.89 -7.65 -21.97
C GLY A 70 9.64 -6.61 -20.88
N LYS A 71 8.45 -6.00 -20.77
CA LYS A 71 8.12 -5.11 -19.65
C LYS A 71 7.81 -5.97 -18.43
N PRO A 72 8.57 -5.85 -17.32
CA PRO A 72 8.19 -6.50 -16.07
C PRO A 72 6.81 -6.04 -15.65
N LEU A 73 5.94 -6.99 -15.31
CA LEU A 73 4.68 -6.71 -14.63
C LEU A 73 4.98 -6.29 -13.19
N THR A 74 4.08 -5.50 -12.61
CA THR A 74 4.21 -5.03 -11.23
C THR A 74 2.89 -4.99 -10.47
N HIS A 75 2.92 -5.25 -9.17
CA HIS A 75 1.80 -5.06 -8.23
C HIS A 75 0.51 -5.78 -8.67
N CYS A 76 0.62 -7.04 -9.10
CA CYS A 76 -0.55 -7.80 -9.56
C CYS A 76 -1.35 -8.35 -8.37
N TYR A 77 -2.32 -7.55 -7.90
CA TYR A 77 -3.22 -7.87 -6.78
C TYR A 77 -3.78 -9.30 -6.82
N LYS A 78 -3.23 -10.16 -5.96
CA LYS A 78 -3.71 -11.51 -5.62
C LYS A 78 -3.29 -11.87 -4.19
N THR A 79 -4.08 -12.69 -3.51
CA THR A 79 -3.99 -12.99 -2.07
C THR A 79 -2.83 -13.88 -1.62
N GLY A 80 -1.81 -14.12 -2.45
CA GLY A 80 -0.66 -14.95 -2.06
C GLY A 80 0.37 -14.15 -1.28
N SER A 81 0.68 -14.58 -0.05
CA SER A 81 1.79 -14.06 0.76
C SER A 81 3.00 -14.98 0.66
N ILE A 82 4.21 -14.40 0.54
CA ILE A 82 5.45 -15.18 0.53
C ILE A 82 5.91 -15.59 1.94
N CYS A 83 5.42 -14.93 3.00
CA CYS A 83 5.90 -15.09 4.38
C CYS A 83 5.79 -16.51 4.96
N SER A 84 4.77 -17.29 4.58
CA SER A 84 4.58 -18.67 5.05
C SER A 84 5.63 -19.61 4.43
N ASP A 85 5.62 -19.70 3.09
CA ASP A 85 6.51 -20.56 2.30
C ASP A 85 8.01 -20.20 2.45
N ILE A 86 8.35 -18.93 2.71
CA ILE A 86 9.75 -18.50 2.76
C ILE A 86 10.55 -19.15 3.88
N SER A 87 9.87 -19.62 4.93
CA SER A 87 10.45 -20.39 6.04
C SER A 87 11.23 -21.62 5.53
N LYS A 88 10.62 -22.39 4.64
CA LYS A 88 11.13 -23.63 4.02
C LYS A 88 12.34 -23.37 3.12
N TYR A 89 12.38 -22.22 2.44
CA TYR A 89 13.45 -21.87 1.50
C TYR A 89 14.53 -20.95 2.07
N LYS A 90 14.33 -20.37 3.26
CA LYS A 90 15.17 -19.32 3.90
C LYS A 90 16.67 -19.55 3.79
N ARG A 91 17.17 -20.78 4.03
CA ARG A 91 18.60 -21.12 3.96
C ARG A 91 19.16 -21.07 2.54
N GLN A 92 18.37 -21.50 1.55
CA GLN A 92 18.76 -21.53 0.14
C GLN A 92 18.75 -20.11 -0.45
N LEU A 93 17.67 -19.37 -0.20
CA LEU A 93 17.51 -17.99 -0.64
C LEU A 93 18.54 -17.05 0.01
N ALA A 94 18.94 -17.28 1.26
CA ALA A 94 19.97 -16.45 1.92
C ALA A 94 21.34 -16.50 1.23
N HIS A 95 21.62 -17.55 0.45
CA HIS A 95 22.86 -17.68 -0.32
C HIS A 95 22.71 -17.15 -1.75
N SER A 96 21.60 -17.46 -2.45
CA SER A 96 21.38 -17.07 -3.86
C SER A 96 20.76 -15.68 -4.06
N TRP A 97 19.95 -15.23 -3.10
CA TRP A 97 19.12 -14.03 -3.17
C TRP A 97 19.27 -13.11 -1.92
N PRO A 98 20.46 -12.88 -1.34
CA PRO A 98 20.60 -12.03 -0.16
C PRO A 98 20.25 -10.55 -0.44
N SER A 99 19.72 -9.87 0.57
CA SER A 99 19.70 -8.40 0.60
C SER A 99 21.13 -7.88 0.77
N ILE A 100 21.62 -7.14 -0.23
CA ILE A 100 22.98 -6.58 -0.24
C ILE A 100 23.09 -5.38 0.73
N ARG A 101 22.02 -4.61 0.92
CA ARG A 101 21.99 -3.44 1.81
C ARG A 101 22.08 -3.85 3.29
N ALA A 102 22.71 -3.06 4.14
CA ALA A 102 22.87 -3.35 5.57
C ALA A 102 21.58 -3.12 6.39
N ASP A 103 20.83 -2.05 6.07
CA ASP A 103 19.57 -1.65 6.71
C ASP A 103 18.39 -2.60 6.42
N LEU A 104 18.43 -3.31 5.28
CA LEU A 104 17.34 -4.16 4.82
C LEU A 104 17.60 -5.64 5.12
N THR A 105 16.73 -6.27 5.90
CA THR A 105 16.76 -7.72 6.14
C THR A 105 16.51 -8.49 4.85
N ASN A 106 16.95 -9.76 4.79
CA ASN A 106 16.63 -10.62 3.64
C ASN A 106 15.11 -10.83 3.49
N ALA A 107 14.37 -10.98 4.61
CA ALA A 107 12.92 -11.16 4.58
C ALA A 107 12.20 -9.95 3.96
N ASN A 108 12.53 -8.74 4.41
CA ASN A 108 11.93 -7.51 3.89
C ASN A 108 12.26 -7.29 2.41
N PHE A 109 13.46 -7.68 1.97
CA PHE A 109 13.86 -7.63 0.56
C PHE A 109 13.08 -8.64 -0.31
N TRP A 110 12.92 -9.89 0.16
CA TRP A 110 12.14 -10.91 -0.54
C TRP A 110 10.66 -10.54 -0.61
N GLN A 111 10.10 -9.99 0.48
CA GLN A 111 8.74 -9.45 0.53
C GLN A 111 8.55 -8.32 -0.50
N TYR A 112 9.46 -7.33 -0.52
CA TYR A 112 9.42 -6.24 -1.51
C TYR A 112 9.46 -6.76 -2.96
N GLN A 113 10.33 -7.73 -3.27
CA GLN A 113 10.40 -8.33 -4.61
C GLN A 113 9.15 -9.17 -4.95
N TRP A 114 8.52 -9.79 -3.94
CA TRP A 114 7.27 -10.50 -4.09
C TRP A 114 6.11 -9.56 -4.40
N ASP A 115 5.82 -8.60 -3.52
CA ASP A 115 4.68 -7.68 -3.67
C ASP A 115 4.76 -6.91 -4.98
N LYS A 116 5.97 -6.42 -5.28
CA LYS A 116 6.26 -5.65 -6.49
C LYS A 116 6.23 -6.50 -7.77
N HIS A 117 6.72 -7.74 -7.77
CA HIS A 117 6.87 -8.53 -9.01
C HIS A 117 6.39 -9.98 -8.90
N GLY A 118 6.78 -10.71 -7.85
CA GLY A 118 6.44 -12.13 -7.68
C GLY A 118 4.93 -12.42 -7.64
N SER A 119 4.13 -11.50 -7.09
CA SER A 119 2.66 -11.51 -7.10
C SER A 119 2.06 -11.75 -8.49
N CYS A 120 2.70 -11.26 -9.55
CA CYS A 120 2.28 -11.47 -10.94
C CYS A 120 2.46 -12.92 -11.43
N ALA A 121 3.23 -13.77 -10.74
CA ALA A 121 3.43 -15.18 -11.08
C ALA A 121 2.17 -16.03 -10.80
N LEU A 122 1.32 -15.59 -9.87
CA LEU A 122 0.07 -16.22 -9.40
C LEU A 122 -1.05 -16.31 -10.46
N SER A 123 -0.76 -16.03 -11.73
CA SER A 123 -1.63 -16.36 -12.86
C SER A 123 -1.39 -17.77 -13.41
N ARG A 124 -0.24 -18.40 -13.12
CA ARG A 124 0.20 -19.70 -13.70
C ARG A 124 0.96 -20.64 -12.75
N MET A 125 1.38 -20.18 -11.56
CA MET A 125 2.12 -20.99 -10.58
C MET A 125 1.87 -20.53 -9.14
N THR A 126 2.17 -21.36 -8.15
CA THR A 126 2.03 -21.04 -6.72
C THR A 126 3.20 -20.21 -6.17
N VAL A 127 3.07 -19.72 -4.93
CA VAL A 127 4.17 -19.10 -4.15
C VAL A 127 5.34 -20.09 -4.02
N HIS A 128 5.01 -21.34 -3.68
CA HIS A 128 5.92 -22.47 -3.58
C HIS A 128 6.73 -22.70 -4.87
N ASP A 129 6.03 -22.81 -6.01
CA ASP A 129 6.65 -23.00 -7.33
C ASP A 129 7.60 -21.85 -7.68
N TYR A 130 7.21 -20.60 -7.40
CA TYR A 130 8.01 -19.41 -7.66
C TYR A 130 9.32 -19.42 -6.83
N LEU A 131 9.26 -19.77 -5.55
CA LEU A 131 10.45 -19.93 -4.70
C LEU A 131 11.33 -21.12 -5.12
N GLN A 132 10.71 -22.23 -5.53
CA GLN A 132 11.42 -23.38 -6.09
C GLN A 132 12.11 -23.03 -7.42
N LEU A 133 11.47 -22.22 -8.27
CA LEU A 133 12.02 -21.77 -9.55
C LEU A 133 13.26 -20.88 -9.34
N ILE A 134 13.22 -19.96 -8.37
CA ILE A 134 14.37 -19.13 -7.97
C ILE A 134 15.55 -19.99 -7.49
N THR A 135 15.30 -20.91 -6.56
CA THR A 135 16.36 -21.76 -5.98
C THR A 135 16.93 -22.78 -6.96
N THR A 136 16.11 -23.35 -7.85
CA THR A 136 16.56 -24.34 -8.85
C THR A 136 17.21 -23.72 -10.08
N THR A 137 16.83 -22.51 -10.49
CA THR A 137 17.45 -21.86 -11.66
C THR A 137 18.84 -21.33 -11.34
N GLN A 138 19.06 -20.74 -10.15
CA GLN A 138 20.40 -20.28 -9.75
C GLN A 138 21.44 -21.41 -9.80
N ARG A 139 21.06 -22.61 -9.33
CA ARG A 139 21.95 -23.79 -9.30
C ARG A 139 22.41 -24.27 -10.68
N LYS A 140 21.84 -23.76 -11.77
CA LYS A 140 22.16 -24.15 -13.16
C LYS A 140 22.97 -23.09 -13.91
N LEU A 141 23.30 -21.96 -13.29
CA LEU A 141 23.84 -20.78 -13.96
C LEU A 141 24.98 -20.15 -13.13
N ASP A 142 26.20 -20.15 -13.66
CA ASP A 142 27.33 -19.44 -13.06
C ASP A 142 27.83 -18.34 -14.00
N LEU A 143 27.25 -17.14 -13.86
CA LEU A 143 27.62 -15.96 -14.63
C LEU A 143 29.07 -15.52 -14.41
N LEU A 144 29.62 -15.70 -13.21
CA LEU A 144 31.01 -15.35 -12.95
C LEU A 144 31.96 -16.34 -13.63
N ARG A 145 31.66 -17.63 -13.61
CA ARG A 145 32.39 -18.64 -14.41
C ARG A 145 32.32 -18.32 -15.90
N ALA A 146 31.12 -18.07 -16.44
CA ALA A 146 30.92 -17.74 -17.85
C ALA A 146 31.79 -16.56 -18.33
N LEU A 147 31.93 -15.53 -17.50
CA LEU A 147 32.81 -14.37 -17.77
C LEU A 147 34.29 -14.71 -17.59
N THR A 148 34.66 -15.31 -16.46
CA THR A 148 36.08 -15.57 -16.09
C THR A 148 36.75 -16.61 -16.99
N SER A 149 36.02 -17.63 -17.45
CA SER A 149 36.46 -18.58 -18.50
C SER A 149 36.68 -17.92 -19.87
N ASN A 150 36.24 -16.68 -20.05
CA ASN A 150 36.47 -15.85 -21.24
C ASN A 150 37.40 -14.66 -20.95
N ASN A 151 38.24 -14.79 -19.91
CA ASN A 151 39.18 -13.77 -19.44
C ASN A 151 38.55 -12.45 -18.97
N ILE A 152 37.22 -12.39 -18.81
CA ILE A 152 36.51 -11.25 -18.22
C ILE A 152 36.46 -11.47 -16.70
N LYS A 153 37.41 -10.87 -15.99
CA LYS A 153 37.58 -11.03 -14.53
C LYS A 153 37.28 -9.72 -13.78
N PRO A 154 36.70 -9.78 -12.56
CA PRO A 154 36.61 -8.62 -11.69
C PRO A 154 37.99 -8.02 -11.44
N ASN A 155 38.12 -6.70 -11.53
CA ASN A 155 39.40 -6.01 -11.39
C ASN A 155 39.23 -4.62 -10.75
N ASN A 156 40.34 -3.92 -10.50
CA ASN A 156 40.38 -2.58 -9.89
C ASN A 156 40.05 -1.43 -10.88
N GLY A 157 39.50 -1.73 -12.05
CA GLY A 157 39.22 -0.77 -13.12
C GLY A 157 40.43 -0.44 -14.02
N SER A 158 41.49 -1.25 -13.99
CA SER A 158 42.59 -1.22 -14.95
C SER A 158 42.23 -1.89 -16.28
N LEU A 159 41.45 -2.99 -16.23
CA LEU A 159 40.95 -3.70 -17.40
C LEU A 159 39.49 -3.33 -17.66
N LEU A 160 39.22 -2.85 -18.87
CA LEU A 160 37.88 -2.51 -19.34
C LEU A 160 37.41 -3.53 -20.37
N TYR A 161 36.10 -3.76 -20.43
CA TYR A 161 35.47 -4.70 -21.35
C TYR A 161 34.39 -4.00 -22.18
N THR A 162 34.10 -4.50 -23.37
CA THR A 162 32.95 -4.02 -24.16
C THR A 162 31.68 -4.79 -23.77
N VAL A 163 30.50 -4.16 -23.94
CA VAL A 163 29.21 -4.87 -23.75
C VAL A 163 29.12 -6.10 -24.65
N LYS A 164 29.62 -6.00 -25.90
CA LYS A 164 29.71 -7.10 -26.87
C LYS A 164 30.53 -8.29 -26.36
N ALA A 165 31.58 -8.05 -25.55
CA ALA A 165 32.37 -9.12 -24.93
C ALA A 165 31.63 -9.82 -23.78
N ILE A 166 30.92 -9.06 -22.93
CA ILE A 166 30.00 -9.60 -21.92
C ILE A 166 28.92 -10.47 -22.60
N GLU A 167 28.32 -9.94 -23.66
CA GLU A 167 27.29 -10.61 -24.46
C GLU A 167 27.81 -11.93 -25.04
N ALA A 168 28.98 -11.93 -25.69
CA ALA A 168 29.58 -13.13 -26.30
C ALA A 168 30.08 -14.17 -25.28
N ALA A 169 30.41 -13.79 -24.05
CA ALA A 169 30.78 -14.70 -22.98
C ALA A 169 29.55 -15.41 -22.41
N VAL A 170 28.57 -14.65 -21.90
CA VAL A 170 27.37 -15.21 -21.25
C VAL A 170 26.48 -15.97 -22.23
N LYS A 171 26.42 -15.57 -23.51
CA LYS A 171 25.67 -16.29 -24.56
C LYS A 171 26.05 -17.78 -24.70
N ARG A 172 27.30 -18.14 -24.42
CA ARG A 172 27.77 -19.55 -24.47
C ARG A 172 27.34 -20.38 -23.26
N GLU A 173 27.17 -19.76 -22.10
CA GLU A 173 26.64 -20.41 -20.89
C GLU A 173 25.12 -20.64 -21.01
N ILE A 174 24.37 -19.65 -21.52
CA ILE A 174 22.89 -19.65 -21.44
C ILE A 174 22.17 -20.15 -22.71
N GLY A 175 22.87 -20.29 -23.84
CA GLY A 175 22.30 -20.74 -25.13
C GLY A 175 21.31 -19.79 -25.82
N ALA A 176 20.79 -18.77 -25.13
CA ALA A 176 19.85 -17.78 -25.66
C ALA A 176 20.50 -16.83 -26.69
N ARG A 177 19.72 -16.39 -27.70
CA ARG A 177 20.21 -15.45 -28.72
C ARG A 177 20.32 -14.02 -28.19
N HIS A 178 19.41 -13.63 -27.29
CA HIS A 178 19.27 -12.30 -26.69
C HIS A 178 18.96 -12.38 -25.20
N PHE A 179 19.54 -11.45 -24.44
CA PHE A 179 19.34 -11.21 -23.00
C PHE A 179 19.73 -9.74 -22.73
N TYR A 180 19.49 -9.18 -21.55
CA TYR A 180 19.86 -7.78 -21.28
C TYR A 180 21.10 -7.66 -20.39
N VAL A 181 22.01 -6.76 -20.77
CA VAL A 181 23.10 -6.27 -19.92
C VAL A 181 22.75 -4.85 -19.50
N SER A 182 22.83 -4.57 -18.19
CA SER A 182 22.62 -3.25 -17.62
C SER A 182 23.86 -2.74 -16.91
N CYS A 183 24.07 -1.44 -16.98
CA CYS A 183 25.21 -0.76 -16.40
C CYS A 183 24.79 0.37 -15.47
N ARG A 184 25.74 0.82 -14.65
CA ARG A 184 25.66 2.04 -13.84
C ARG A 184 26.72 3.03 -14.31
N VAL A 185 26.36 4.29 -14.47
CA VAL A 185 27.35 5.37 -14.64
C VAL A 185 27.65 5.98 -13.28
N LEU A 186 28.93 6.05 -12.92
CA LEU A 186 29.42 6.69 -11.69
C LEU A 186 30.68 7.48 -12.02
N LYS A 187 30.71 8.78 -11.69
CA LYS A 187 31.83 9.71 -12.01
C LYS A 187 32.34 9.55 -13.45
N GLY A 188 31.41 9.58 -14.42
CA GLY A 188 31.70 9.42 -15.86
C GLY A 188 32.02 7.99 -16.34
N ARG A 189 32.47 7.09 -15.46
CA ARG A 189 32.81 5.69 -15.80
C ARG A 189 31.56 4.81 -15.83
N VAL A 190 31.54 3.83 -16.74
CA VAL A 190 30.47 2.81 -16.86
C VAL A 190 30.89 1.55 -16.11
N PHE A 191 29.99 0.97 -15.32
CA PHE A 191 30.21 -0.25 -14.53
C PHE A 191 29.13 -1.30 -14.85
N LEU A 192 29.51 -2.57 -14.99
CA LEU A 192 28.55 -3.68 -15.14
C LEU A 192 27.69 -3.80 -13.87
N ARG A 193 26.37 -3.64 -13.99
CA ARG A 193 25.44 -3.59 -12.85
C ARG A 193 24.62 -4.87 -12.74
N GLU A 194 23.89 -5.23 -13.78
CA GLU A 194 22.95 -6.35 -13.78
C GLU A 194 22.94 -7.10 -15.12
N ILE A 195 22.57 -8.38 -15.08
CA ILE A 195 22.32 -9.25 -16.24
C ILE A 195 20.91 -9.84 -16.10
N TYR A 196 20.13 -9.83 -17.19
CA TYR A 196 18.73 -10.27 -17.20
C TYR A 196 18.56 -11.44 -18.17
N ILE A 197 18.24 -12.62 -17.66
CA ILE A 197 18.03 -13.83 -18.46
C ILE A 197 16.54 -14.16 -18.49
N CYS A 198 16.00 -14.43 -19.68
CA CYS A 198 14.59 -14.78 -19.83
C CYS A 198 14.37 -16.28 -19.68
N LEU A 199 13.32 -16.65 -18.96
CA LEU A 199 12.80 -18.03 -18.87
C LEU A 199 11.42 -18.09 -19.52
N ASP A 200 11.03 -19.24 -20.06
CA ASP A 200 9.65 -19.43 -20.55
C ASP A 200 8.61 -19.14 -19.45
N GLY A 201 7.35 -18.89 -19.83
CA GLY A 201 6.28 -18.59 -18.87
C GLY A 201 5.93 -19.73 -17.89
N ASN A 202 6.62 -20.87 -17.93
CA ASN A 202 6.53 -21.95 -16.94
C ASN A 202 7.82 -22.05 -16.09
N GLY A 203 8.83 -21.21 -16.33
CA GLY A 203 10.16 -21.27 -15.71
C GLY A 203 11.04 -22.44 -16.16
N LYS A 204 10.62 -23.26 -17.13
CA LYS A 204 11.24 -24.58 -17.37
C LYS A 204 12.45 -24.53 -18.31
N LYS A 205 12.53 -23.54 -19.20
CA LYS A 205 13.62 -23.36 -20.17
C LYS A 205 14.09 -21.92 -20.20
N ILE A 206 15.39 -21.70 -20.41
CA ILE A 206 15.92 -20.39 -20.81
C ILE A 206 15.44 -20.10 -22.24
N VAL A 207 15.00 -18.86 -22.48
CA VAL A 207 14.53 -18.37 -23.79
C VAL A 207 15.24 -17.07 -24.14
N SER A 208 15.18 -16.68 -25.42
CA SER A 208 15.71 -15.38 -25.84
C SER A 208 14.77 -14.26 -25.40
N CYS A 209 15.31 -13.25 -24.71
CA CYS A 209 14.52 -12.09 -24.33
C CYS A 209 14.02 -11.29 -25.54
N PRO A 210 12.84 -10.64 -25.47
CA PRO A 210 12.37 -9.72 -26.50
C PRO A 210 13.36 -8.60 -26.78
N ILE A 211 13.50 -8.20 -28.04
CA ILE A 211 14.44 -7.15 -28.45
C ILE A 211 14.02 -5.81 -27.85
N ARG A 212 14.96 -5.12 -27.21
CA ARG A 212 14.79 -3.78 -26.64
C ARG A 212 15.85 -2.84 -27.19
N TYR A 213 15.43 -1.76 -27.85
CA TYR A 213 16.31 -0.83 -28.56
C TYR A 213 17.16 0.08 -27.65
N HIS A 214 16.92 0.06 -26.33
CA HIS A 214 17.69 0.81 -25.34
C HIS A 214 18.27 -0.14 -24.29
N GLN A 215 19.60 -0.30 -24.26
CA GLN A 215 20.31 -0.90 -23.14
C GLN A 215 20.27 0.04 -21.92
N THR A 216 19.99 -0.50 -20.75
CA THR A 216 19.83 0.27 -19.51
C THR A 216 21.17 0.73 -18.94
N GLY A 217 21.63 1.90 -19.39
CA GLY A 217 22.74 2.66 -18.79
C GLY A 217 24.14 2.36 -19.32
N CYS A 218 24.32 1.41 -20.23
CA CYS A 218 25.65 1.10 -20.80
C CYS A 218 26.09 2.12 -21.87
N GLY A 219 25.16 2.56 -22.73
CA GLY A 219 25.47 3.40 -23.90
C GLY A 219 26.07 2.60 -25.07
N LYS A 220 25.99 3.14 -26.29
CA LYS A 220 26.60 2.51 -27.47
C LYS A 220 28.12 2.52 -27.35
N ASP A 221 28.73 1.35 -27.58
CA ASP A 221 30.18 1.14 -27.74
C ASP A 221 31.08 1.69 -26.61
N LYS A 222 30.53 1.90 -25.41
CA LYS A 222 31.32 2.27 -24.23
C LYS A 222 32.00 1.07 -23.59
N ASN A 223 33.25 1.30 -23.19
CA ASN A 223 34.00 0.40 -22.33
C ASN A 223 33.48 0.46 -20.88
N LEU A 224 33.24 -0.70 -20.27
CA LEU A 224 32.75 -0.85 -18.90
C LEU A 224 33.79 -1.47 -17.96
N VAL A 225 33.63 -1.17 -16.67
CA VAL A 225 34.37 -1.74 -15.55
C VAL A 225 33.59 -2.91 -14.96
N PHE A 226 34.29 -3.98 -14.60
CA PHE A 226 33.76 -5.09 -13.79
C PHE A 226 34.52 -5.08 -12.46
N PRO A 227 33.97 -4.47 -11.38
CA PRO A 227 34.75 -4.15 -10.18
C PRO A 227 34.94 -5.35 -9.23
N ALA A 228 36.15 -5.52 -8.72
CA ALA A 228 36.45 -6.40 -7.58
C ALA A 228 36.00 -5.78 -6.23
N SER A 229 36.10 -6.56 -5.14
CA SER A 229 35.75 -6.15 -3.76
C SER A 229 36.38 -4.82 -3.32
N ASP A 230 37.63 -4.60 -3.74
CA ASP A 230 38.50 -3.56 -3.18
C ASP A 230 38.39 -2.24 -3.96
N ALA A 231 37.40 -2.11 -4.85
CA ALA A 231 37.17 -0.92 -5.67
C ALA A 231 36.88 0.36 -4.85
N SER A 232 36.60 0.25 -3.54
CA SER A 232 36.58 1.39 -2.61
C SER A 232 37.95 2.08 -2.47
N ARG A 233 39.06 1.40 -2.79
CA ARG A 233 40.42 1.95 -2.90
C ARG A 233 40.79 2.40 -4.32
N MET A 234 39.83 2.59 -5.23
CA MET A 234 40.09 3.28 -6.50
C MET A 234 40.61 4.71 -6.22
N GLN A 235 41.92 4.91 -6.36
CA GLN A 235 42.52 6.24 -6.51
C GLN A 235 42.04 6.85 -7.83
N ILE A 236 40.90 7.54 -7.78
CA ILE A 236 40.52 8.53 -8.78
C ILE A 236 41.40 9.75 -8.47
N GLY A 237 42.62 9.75 -9.03
CA GLY A 237 43.68 10.68 -8.65
C GLY A 237 43.38 12.13 -9.03
N GLY A 238 44.08 13.07 -8.36
CA GLY A 238 44.11 14.48 -8.75
C GLY A 238 43.29 15.43 -7.88
N LEU A 239 43.48 15.42 -6.56
CA LEU A 239 44.06 16.58 -5.85
C LEU A 239 44.45 16.21 -4.41
N GLN A 240 45.50 16.85 -3.89
CA GLN A 240 45.91 16.81 -2.49
C GLN A 240 45.71 18.21 -1.92
N ILE A 241 45.14 18.33 -0.72
CA ILE A 241 45.16 19.57 0.09
C ILE A 241 45.49 19.16 1.52
N ASP A 242 46.38 19.92 2.15
CA ASP A 242 46.94 19.67 3.49
C ASP A 242 45.98 20.16 4.60
N PRO A 243 45.90 19.49 5.77
CA PRO A 243 44.90 19.82 6.80
C PRO A 243 45.37 20.95 7.73
N SER A 244 45.62 22.16 7.18
CA SER A 244 45.94 23.35 7.99
C SER A 244 45.61 24.68 7.30
N VAL A 245 44.42 25.22 7.57
CA VAL A 245 44.09 26.65 7.81
C VAL A 245 42.62 26.71 8.24
N ASN A 246 42.25 27.68 9.07
CA ASN A 246 40.94 27.75 9.73
C ASN A 246 40.27 29.11 9.52
N SER A 247 39.23 29.18 8.67
CA SER A 247 38.35 30.35 8.52
C SER A 247 37.20 30.11 7.52
N GLY A 248 36.02 30.65 7.83
CA GLY A 248 35.03 31.07 6.82
C GLY A 248 33.90 30.09 6.51
N GLU A 249 32.67 30.59 6.61
CA GLU A 249 31.47 30.01 6.02
C GLU A 249 31.34 30.52 4.56
N GLU A 250 30.84 29.68 3.66
CA GLU A 250 29.82 30.01 2.65
C GLU A 250 29.47 28.75 1.84
N GLU A 251 28.19 28.39 1.81
CA GLU A 251 27.63 27.39 0.89
C GLU A 251 26.84 28.11 -0.21
N ASP A 252 26.92 27.65 -1.46
CA ASP A 252 25.71 27.45 -2.25
C ASP A 252 25.93 26.47 -3.44
N PRO A 253 24.97 25.59 -3.79
CA PRO A 253 25.07 24.64 -4.91
C PRO A 253 24.08 24.94 -6.04
N ILE A 254 24.28 24.39 -7.25
CA ILE A 254 23.18 24.08 -8.21
C ILE A 254 23.68 23.11 -9.31
N SER A 255 22.99 21.97 -9.52
CA SER A 255 22.24 21.72 -10.78
C SER A 255 21.79 20.26 -11.02
N THR A 256 20.48 20.04 -10.88
CA THR A 256 19.71 18.86 -11.34
C THR A 256 18.81 19.19 -12.56
N ARG A 257 18.28 18.18 -13.27
CA ARG A 257 17.27 18.33 -14.34
C ARG A 257 16.12 17.34 -14.16
N THR A 258 14.90 17.80 -14.44
CA THR A 258 13.61 17.13 -14.15
C THR A 258 12.76 17.01 -15.42
N LEU A 259 11.83 16.05 -15.47
CA LEU A 259 10.92 15.86 -16.61
C LEU A 259 9.62 15.16 -16.16
N PHE A 260 8.48 15.82 -16.31
CA PHE A 260 7.12 15.35 -15.97
C PHE A 260 6.06 16.06 -16.85
N GLY A 261 4.78 15.69 -16.78
CA GLY A 261 3.71 16.28 -17.57
C GLY A 261 2.29 15.82 -17.19
N LYS A 262 1.30 16.70 -17.53
CA LYS A 262 -1.50 17.31 -17.42
C LYS A 262 -2.64 16.64 -16.49
N ILE A 263 -3.19 17.44 -15.56
CA ILE A 263 -4.49 17.33 -14.88
C ILE A 263 -5.54 16.38 -15.51
N ASN A 264 -5.90 15.23 -14.93
CA ASN A 264 -7.23 14.65 -15.15
C ASN A 264 -7.88 14.19 -13.82
N ALA A 265 -8.77 15.02 -13.28
CA ALA A 265 -9.32 14.86 -11.93
C ALA A 265 -10.51 13.87 -11.90
N ARG A 266 -10.22 12.57 -11.72
CA ARG A 266 -11.28 11.55 -11.51
C ARG A 266 -10.90 10.28 -10.75
N ALA A 267 -9.73 10.23 -10.12
CA ALA A 267 -9.31 9.12 -9.24
C ALA A 267 -8.57 9.68 -8.01
N GLY A 268 -8.74 9.04 -6.85
CA GLY A 268 -8.05 9.41 -5.62
C GLY A 268 -6.61 8.88 -5.56
N GLY A 269 -5.74 9.60 -4.85
CA GLY A 269 -4.38 9.18 -4.50
C GLY A 269 -3.29 9.56 -5.52
N CYS A 270 -2.37 10.44 -5.10
CA CYS A 270 -1.09 10.72 -5.77
C CYS A 270 -0.03 11.17 -4.74
N PHE A 271 1.25 10.85 -4.99
CA PHE A 271 2.38 11.23 -4.13
C PHE A 271 3.49 11.86 -4.97
N CYS A 272 4.21 12.81 -4.39
CA CYS A 272 5.15 13.68 -5.11
C CYS A 272 6.49 13.83 -4.37
N LYS A 273 7.45 14.49 -5.02
CA LYS A 273 8.80 14.75 -4.52
C LYS A 273 9.23 16.17 -4.89
N PHE A 274 9.89 16.86 -3.96
CA PHE A 274 10.39 18.23 -4.15
C PHE A 274 11.87 18.27 -4.56
N SER A 275 12.29 19.45 -5.05
CA SER A 275 13.67 19.89 -5.23
C SER A 275 13.63 21.41 -5.44
N GLU A 276 14.16 22.19 -4.49
CA GLU A 276 14.35 23.62 -4.73
C GLU A 276 15.52 23.87 -5.70
N LYS A 277 15.52 25.06 -6.30
CA LYS A 277 16.53 25.57 -7.22
C LYS A 277 16.36 27.07 -7.41
N GLU A 278 17.39 27.83 -7.11
CA GLU A 278 17.63 29.10 -7.79
C GLU A 278 18.36 28.85 -9.13
N SER A 279 18.67 29.92 -9.87
CA SER A 279 19.50 29.86 -11.07
C SER A 279 20.27 31.16 -11.27
N LEU A 280 21.59 31.09 -11.12
CA LEU A 280 22.51 32.11 -11.59
C LEU A 280 22.70 31.95 -13.10
N ASP A 281 22.46 33.02 -13.86
CA ASP A 281 22.79 33.09 -15.28
C ASP A 281 24.29 33.42 -15.46
N MET A 282 24.90 32.87 -16.51
CA MET A 282 26.19 33.34 -17.05
C MET A 282 26.08 33.58 -18.55
N ASP A 283 26.85 34.56 -19.03
CA ASP A 283 27.16 34.86 -20.43
C ASP A 283 25.99 35.25 -21.36
N GLY A 284 25.37 36.39 -21.04
CA GLY A 284 25.74 37.62 -21.75
C GLY A 284 25.17 37.87 -23.15
N LYS A 285 24.16 38.76 -23.20
CA LYS A 285 24.06 39.84 -24.20
C LYS A 285 23.12 40.94 -23.73
N GLU A 286 23.43 42.18 -24.09
CA GLU A 286 22.67 43.37 -23.68
C GLU A 286 21.39 43.55 -24.52
N GLY A 287 20.33 44.05 -23.87
CA GLY A 287 19.01 44.30 -24.47
C GLY A 287 17.92 44.16 -23.42
N GLY A 288 17.56 45.26 -22.75
CA GLY A 288 16.74 45.24 -21.54
C GLY A 288 15.22 45.33 -21.75
N ASP A 289 14.46 44.73 -20.82
CA ASP A 289 13.05 45.00 -20.53
C ASP A 289 12.75 44.64 -19.04
N ASP A 290 11.51 44.86 -18.57
CA ASP A 290 11.06 44.87 -17.16
C ASP A 290 11.51 43.67 -16.29
N GLY A 291 12.05 43.96 -15.10
CA GLY A 291 12.67 42.99 -14.21
C GLY A 291 11.75 42.47 -13.10
N ARG A 292 11.03 41.36 -13.36
CA ARG A 292 10.17 40.70 -12.35
C ARG A 292 10.73 39.36 -11.88
N ARG A 293 11.18 39.30 -10.62
CA ARG A 293 11.62 38.07 -9.94
C ARG A 293 10.42 37.23 -9.47
N GLY A 294 10.11 36.15 -10.19
CA GLY A 294 9.14 35.14 -9.74
C GLY A 294 9.78 34.05 -8.89
N LYS A 295 9.25 33.77 -7.69
CA LYS A 295 9.67 32.62 -6.86
C LYS A 295 9.02 31.32 -7.37
N ARG A 296 9.83 30.32 -7.74
CA ARG A 296 9.35 29.01 -8.20
C ARG A 296 9.20 28.03 -7.04
N LEU A 297 7.98 27.86 -6.53
CA LEU A 297 7.62 26.80 -5.59
C LEU A 297 6.63 25.83 -6.26
N GLU A 298 7.05 24.59 -6.49
CA GLU A 298 6.24 23.55 -7.15
C GLU A 298 5.40 22.80 -6.12
N TYR A 299 4.09 23.06 -6.07
CA TYR A 299 3.14 22.40 -5.16
C TYR A 299 2.28 21.34 -5.88
N PHE A 300 1.83 20.32 -5.15
CA PHE A 300 1.01 19.22 -5.67
C PHE A 300 -0.22 18.98 -4.78
N CYS A 301 -1.37 18.62 -5.37
CA CYS A 301 -2.67 18.60 -4.68
C CYS A 301 -3.34 17.22 -4.68
N LEU A 302 -4.03 16.88 -3.57
CA LEU A 302 -4.87 15.69 -3.38
C LEU A 302 -6.33 16.11 -3.22
N SER A 303 -7.26 15.41 -3.88
CA SER A 303 -8.71 15.65 -3.76
C SER A 303 -9.46 14.40 -3.28
N LEU A 304 -10.39 14.59 -2.34
CA LEU A 304 -11.11 13.51 -1.64
C LEU A 304 -12.65 13.68 -1.70
N ARG A 305 -13.23 14.06 -2.86
CA ARG A 305 -14.68 13.92 -3.13
C ARG A 305 -15.01 13.85 -4.63
N PRO A 306 -15.90 12.94 -5.08
CA PRO A 306 -16.58 13.06 -6.36
C PRO A 306 -17.74 14.08 -6.27
N PRO A 307 -18.09 14.78 -7.38
CA PRO A 307 -19.10 15.84 -7.35
C PRO A 307 -20.53 15.32 -7.09
N ARG A 308 -21.32 16.10 -6.33
CA ARG A 308 -22.70 15.79 -5.91
C ARG A 308 -23.75 15.98 -7.04
N THR A 309 -23.70 15.20 -8.11
CA THR A 309 -24.81 15.12 -9.10
C THR A 309 -25.08 13.70 -9.61
N ARG A 310 -26.35 13.39 -9.86
CA ARG A 310 -26.82 12.03 -10.22
C ARG A 310 -26.48 11.63 -11.66
N ARG A 311 -25.71 10.55 -11.81
CA ARG A 311 -26.09 9.33 -12.60
C ARG A 311 -25.03 8.23 -12.45
N ARG A 312 -25.46 6.97 -12.28
CA ARG A 312 -24.58 5.80 -12.31
C ARG A 312 -24.02 5.61 -13.73
N LEU A 313 -22.71 5.60 -13.87
CA LEU A 313 -21.99 4.89 -14.93
C LEU A 313 -20.83 4.16 -14.26
N ILE A 314 -20.88 2.83 -14.25
CA ILE A 314 -19.81 1.99 -13.72
C ILE A 314 -18.79 1.80 -14.84
N TYR A 315 -17.54 2.19 -14.59
CA TYR A 315 -16.40 1.87 -15.44
C TYR A 315 -15.33 1.22 -14.57
N GLU A 316 -14.91 0.00 -14.94
CA GLU A 316 -13.75 -0.64 -14.35
C GLU A 316 -12.49 0.11 -14.79
N ILE A 317 -11.76 0.71 -13.85
CA ILE A 317 -10.48 1.36 -14.12
C ILE A 317 -9.34 0.41 -13.71
N SER A 318 -8.74 -0.26 -14.69
CA SER A 318 -7.51 -1.02 -14.44
C SER A 318 -6.35 -0.04 -14.19
N TRP A 319 -5.66 -0.17 -13.05
CA TRP A 319 -4.46 0.60 -12.73
C TRP A 319 -3.28 0.21 -13.64
N ASN A 320 -3.22 0.80 -14.84
CA ASN A 320 -2.23 0.51 -15.88
C ASN A 320 -1.31 1.70 -16.22
N SER A 321 -1.58 2.87 -15.65
CA SER A 321 -0.88 4.13 -15.96
C SER A 321 0.16 4.48 -14.90
N ILE A 322 1.34 4.90 -15.34
CA ILE A 322 2.20 5.77 -14.52
C ILE A 322 1.40 7.06 -14.32
N ALA A 323 1.28 7.54 -13.08
CA ALA A 323 0.70 8.84 -12.81
C ALA A 323 1.55 9.93 -13.47
N LEU A 324 1.04 10.50 -14.55
CA LEU A 324 1.58 11.67 -15.21
C LEU A 324 1.30 12.87 -14.29
N LEU A 325 2.33 13.32 -13.59
CA LEU A 325 2.29 14.47 -12.68
C LEU A 325 2.48 15.75 -13.48
N TYR A 326 1.54 16.70 -13.38
CA TYR A 326 1.72 18.02 -13.94
C TYR A 326 2.20 18.98 -12.84
N PRO A 327 3.21 19.83 -13.11
CA PRO A 327 3.56 20.89 -12.18
C PRO A 327 2.42 21.91 -12.11
N LEU A 328 2.12 22.36 -10.90
CA LEU A 328 1.30 23.54 -10.66
C LEU A 328 2.19 24.70 -10.21
N PHE A 329 1.88 25.89 -10.70
CA PHE A 329 2.63 27.12 -10.49
C PHE A 329 1.82 28.07 -9.62
N ILE A 330 2.46 28.75 -8.66
CA ILE A 330 1.82 29.79 -7.86
C ILE A 330 2.24 31.16 -8.38
N GLU A 331 1.28 31.90 -8.93
CA GLU A 331 1.44 33.27 -9.43
C GLU A 331 0.28 34.10 -8.85
N GLU A 332 0.53 35.30 -8.31
CA GLU A 332 -0.50 36.29 -7.89
C GLU A 332 -1.73 35.74 -7.11
N GLY A 333 -1.54 34.80 -6.17
CA GLY A 333 -2.64 34.19 -5.39
C GLY A 333 -3.52 33.20 -6.17
N GLY A 334 -3.04 32.71 -7.31
CA GLY A 334 -3.61 31.61 -8.07
C GLY A 334 -2.66 30.42 -8.18
N LEU A 335 -3.24 29.22 -8.26
CA LEU A 335 -2.58 28.00 -8.68
C LEU A 335 -2.94 27.73 -10.14
N PHE A 336 -1.93 27.63 -11.00
CA PHE A 336 -2.07 27.47 -12.44
C PHE A 336 -1.43 26.16 -12.92
N ASP A 337 -1.95 25.58 -14.00
CA ASP A 337 -1.31 24.44 -14.67
C ASP A 337 -0.21 24.87 -15.67
N SER A 338 0.40 23.88 -16.35
CA SER A 338 1.42 24.11 -17.38
C SER A 338 0.93 24.84 -18.63
N GLU A 339 -0.37 25.10 -18.76
CA GLU A 339 -0.97 25.89 -19.84
C GLU A 339 -1.46 27.26 -19.33
N ARG A 340 -1.08 27.64 -18.09
CA ARG A 340 -1.51 28.86 -17.38
C ARG A 340 -3.01 28.96 -17.17
N ILE A 341 -3.72 27.84 -17.06
CA ILE A 341 -5.13 27.79 -16.67
C ILE A 341 -5.20 27.80 -15.13
N LYS A 342 -5.98 28.72 -14.54
CA LYS A 342 -6.16 28.80 -13.07
C LYS A 342 -7.00 27.62 -12.57
N ILE A 343 -6.37 26.72 -11.82
CA ILE A 343 -6.97 25.49 -11.27
C ILE A 343 -7.57 25.73 -9.87
N ALA A 344 -6.95 26.60 -9.07
CA ALA A 344 -7.40 27.00 -7.74
C ALA A 344 -6.98 28.43 -7.39
N SER A 345 -7.58 29.00 -6.34
CA SER A 345 -7.02 30.18 -5.65
C SER A 345 -6.15 29.73 -4.48
N PHE A 346 -5.01 30.38 -4.27
CA PHE A 346 -4.05 30.06 -3.21
C PHE A 346 -3.95 31.23 -2.23
N PHE A 347 -4.16 30.95 -0.94
CA PHE A 347 -4.13 31.94 0.12
C PHE A 347 -3.12 31.53 1.20
N GLU A 348 -2.18 32.41 1.51
CA GLU A 348 -1.36 32.28 2.72
C GLU A 348 -2.04 33.03 3.86
N ILE A 349 -2.22 32.36 4.99
CA ILE A 349 -2.97 32.88 6.14
C ILE A 349 -2.06 32.85 7.38
N SER A 350 -1.98 34.00 8.03
CA SER A 350 -1.17 34.28 9.21
C SER A 350 -1.99 34.84 10.39
N SER A 351 -3.23 35.28 10.15
CA SER A 351 -4.13 35.76 11.21
C SER A 351 -5.62 35.42 10.94
N PRO A 352 -6.47 35.37 11.98
CA PRO A 352 -7.91 35.10 11.81
C PRO A 352 -8.63 36.12 10.90
N GLU A 353 -8.23 37.39 10.94
CA GLU A 353 -8.82 38.46 10.13
C GLU A 353 -8.47 38.34 8.63
N GLN A 354 -7.55 37.44 8.26
CA GLN A 354 -7.32 37.04 6.87
C GLN A 354 -8.24 35.88 6.46
N LEU A 355 -8.59 34.99 7.40
CA LEU A 355 -9.48 33.85 7.18
C LEU A 355 -10.92 34.31 6.87
N GLU A 356 -11.43 35.31 7.58
CA GLU A 356 -12.74 35.93 7.34
C GLU A 356 -12.87 36.57 5.94
N LYS A 357 -11.75 36.87 5.28
CA LYS A 357 -11.70 37.56 3.98
C LYS A 357 -11.66 36.61 2.78
N LEU A 358 -11.80 35.29 2.98
CA LEU A 358 -11.77 34.28 1.91
C LEU A 358 -12.99 34.32 0.96
N GLU A 359 -14.16 34.76 1.43
CA GLU A 359 -15.42 34.67 0.69
C GLU A 359 -15.52 35.58 -0.57
N PRO A 360 -15.19 36.90 -0.54
CA PRO A 360 -15.60 37.80 -1.62
C PRO A 360 -14.84 37.67 -2.94
N LEU A 361 -13.59 37.18 -2.92
CA LEU A 361 -12.58 37.55 -3.90
C LEU A 361 -12.47 36.68 -5.17
N ASN A 362 -13.26 35.61 -5.32
CA ASN A 362 -13.31 34.90 -6.60
C ASN A 362 -14.59 34.09 -6.82
N LYS A 363 -15.23 34.29 -8.00
CA LYS A 363 -16.40 33.55 -8.49
C LYS A 363 -16.06 32.50 -9.58
N GLN A 364 -14.81 32.43 -10.04
CA GLN A 364 -14.40 31.57 -11.17
C GLN A 364 -13.67 30.28 -10.77
N ALA A 365 -13.14 30.19 -9.54
CA ALA A 365 -12.42 29.01 -9.06
C ALA A 365 -13.29 28.18 -8.10
N GLU A 366 -13.55 26.92 -8.45
CA GLU A 366 -14.25 25.95 -7.59
C GLU A 366 -13.35 25.39 -6.47
N ASN A 367 -12.02 25.51 -6.62
CA ASN A 367 -11.02 25.01 -5.68
C ASN A 367 -10.31 26.15 -4.93
N VAL A 368 -10.07 25.94 -3.63
CA VAL A 368 -9.30 26.84 -2.75
C VAL A 368 -8.20 26.05 -2.05
N VAL A 369 -6.98 26.57 -2.06
CA VAL A 369 -5.84 26.04 -1.30
C VAL A 369 -5.43 27.06 -0.25
N VAL A 370 -5.32 26.64 1.01
CA VAL A 370 -4.98 27.47 2.17
C VAL A 370 -3.65 26.99 2.75
N ASN A 371 -2.65 27.88 2.82
CA ASN A 371 -1.39 27.65 3.52
C ASN A 371 -1.41 28.38 4.87
N LEU A 372 -1.51 27.63 5.98
CA LEU A 372 -1.35 28.21 7.32
C LEU A 372 0.14 28.40 7.61
N LEU A 373 0.55 29.65 7.75
CA LEU A 373 1.93 29.98 8.11
C LEU A 373 2.20 29.58 9.58
N ASP A 374 1.25 29.86 10.48
CA ASP A 374 1.15 29.24 11.81
C ASP A 374 -0.23 28.59 12.01
N TRP A 375 -0.26 27.26 12.08
CA TRP A 375 -1.48 26.50 12.35
C TRP A 375 -1.90 26.51 13.82
N ARG A 376 -1.00 26.85 14.75
CA ARG A 376 -1.32 26.87 16.19
C ARG A 376 -2.15 28.09 16.56
N ALA A 377 -2.05 29.17 15.77
CA ALA A 377 -2.88 30.36 15.90
C ALA A 377 -4.27 30.21 15.25
N ILE A 378 -4.47 29.24 14.34
CA ILE A 378 -5.70 29.09 13.54
C ILE A 378 -6.13 27.62 13.49
N PRO A 379 -7.04 27.18 14.39
CA PRO A 379 -7.61 25.83 14.38
C PRO A 379 -8.25 25.45 13.04
N ALA A 380 -8.13 24.17 12.66
CA ALA A 380 -8.66 23.64 11.40
C ALA A 380 -10.18 23.81 11.27
N GLU A 381 -10.88 23.75 12.40
CA GLU A 381 -12.31 23.96 12.58
C GLU A 381 -12.75 25.34 12.07
N ASN A 382 -11.94 26.37 12.30
CA ASN A 382 -12.26 27.74 11.84
C ASN A 382 -12.18 27.83 10.30
N ILE A 383 -11.28 27.09 9.66
CA ILE A 383 -11.17 27.03 8.19
C ILE A 383 -12.42 26.36 7.60
N VAL A 384 -12.86 25.23 8.21
CA VAL A 384 -14.09 24.55 7.80
C VAL A 384 -15.28 25.50 7.95
N ALA A 385 -15.45 26.12 9.13
CA ALA A 385 -16.57 27.01 9.42
C ALA A 385 -16.64 28.23 8.48
N ALA A 386 -15.50 28.89 8.22
CA ALA A 386 -15.44 30.07 7.35
C ALA A 386 -15.82 29.78 5.88
N ILE A 387 -15.67 28.54 5.41
CA ILE A 387 -15.83 28.18 3.99
C ILE A 387 -17.06 27.27 3.75
N GLN A 388 -17.69 26.74 4.81
CA GLN A 388 -18.84 25.82 4.76
C GLN A 388 -20.04 26.35 3.94
N ALA A 389 -20.24 27.67 3.91
CA ALA A 389 -21.28 28.32 3.12
C ALA A 389 -21.00 28.35 1.59
N SER A 390 -19.73 28.36 1.20
CA SER A 390 -19.28 28.73 -0.16
C SER A 390 -19.54 27.67 -1.25
N ARG A 391 -19.76 26.40 -0.85
CA ARG A 391 -19.74 25.19 -1.71
C ARG A 391 -18.44 24.94 -2.50
N LYS A 392 -17.36 25.68 -2.25
CA LYS A 392 -16.05 25.46 -2.87
C LYS A 392 -15.34 24.24 -2.24
N THR A 393 -14.46 23.61 -3.00
CA THR A 393 -13.62 22.49 -2.56
C THR A 393 -12.37 23.04 -1.88
N VAL A 394 -12.08 22.64 -0.64
CA VAL A 394 -10.98 23.23 0.15
C VAL A 394 -9.85 22.25 0.44
N PHE A 395 -8.62 22.73 0.27
CA PHE A 395 -7.39 22.01 0.59
C PHE A 395 -6.53 22.80 1.57
N ALA A 396 -6.08 22.19 2.68
CA ALA A 396 -5.08 22.79 3.57
C ALA A 396 -3.67 22.27 3.28
N VAL A 397 -2.67 23.16 3.26
CA VAL A 397 -1.26 22.78 3.24
C VAL A 397 -0.84 22.33 4.65
N SER A 398 -0.19 21.17 4.70
CA SER A 398 0.31 20.51 5.91
C SER A 398 1.78 20.17 5.72
N LYS A 399 2.57 20.26 6.79
CA LYS A 399 4.01 19.96 6.82
C LYS A 399 4.28 18.55 7.35
N THR A 400 3.30 17.91 8.00
CA THR A 400 3.42 16.58 8.62
C THR A 400 2.19 15.70 8.39
N SER A 401 2.35 14.38 8.53
CA SER A 401 1.28 13.38 8.48
C SER A 401 0.19 13.62 9.54
N SER A 402 0.57 13.99 10.77
CA SER A 402 -0.36 14.29 11.86
C SER A 402 -1.17 15.58 11.62
N GLU A 403 -0.55 16.61 11.05
CA GLU A 403 -1.22 17.86 10.66
C GLU A 403 -2.20 17.64 9.50
N ALA A 404 -1.80 16.83 8.51
CA ALA A 404 -2.68 16.35 7.46
C ALA A 404 -3.89 15.57 8.02
N GLN A 405 -3.68 14.72 9.03
CA GLN A 405 -4.79 14.02 9.71
C GLN A 405 -5.75 15.00 10.38
N MET A 406 -5.26 15.99 11.16
CA MET A 406 -6.12 16.97 11.83
C MET A 406 -7.01 17.75 10.85
N PHE A 407 -6.45 18.22 9.72
CA PHE A 407 -7.23 18.89 8.67
C PHE A 407 -8.30 18.00 8.01
N LEU A 408 -8.07 16.69 7.95
CA LEU A 408 -9.02 15.71 7.41
C LEU A 408 -10.10 15.29 8.44
N GLU A 409 -9.91 15.56 9.73
CA GLU A 409 -10.82 15.15 10.83
C GLU A 409 -11.64 16.32 11.41
N ALA A 410 -11.23 17.56 11.15
CA ALA A 410 -11.88 18.78 11.65
C ALA A 410 -13.42 18.78 11.44
N LEU A 411 -14.15 19.08 12.53
CA LEU A 411 -15.62 19.12 12.61
C LEU A 411 -16.34 17.88 12.04
N GLU A 412 -15.77 16.69 12.21
CA GLU A 412 -16.27 15.38 11.74
C GLU A 412 -16.43 15.22 10.21
N HIS A 413 -16.31 16.31 9.45
CA HIS A 413 -16.52 16.35 8.00
C HIS A 413 -15.20 16.48 7.23
N GLY A 414 -14.18 17.06 7.85
CA GLY A 414 -12.88 17.39 7.25
C GLY A 414 -12.96 18.47 6.18
N LEU A 415 -11.79 19.02 5.83
CA LEU A 415 -11.59 19.69 4.55
C LEU A 415 -11.64 18.66 3.40
N ASP A 416 -11.93 19.10 2.17
CA ASP A 416 -12.07 18.20 1.00
C ASP A 416 -10.74 17.59 0.50
N GLY A 417 -9.62 17.97 1.12
CA GLY A 417 -8.33 17.30 0.99
C GLY A 417 -7.20 18.08 1.68
N VAL A 418 -5.98 17.61 1.48
CA VAL A 418 -4.75 18.18 2.08
C VAL A 418 -3.58 18.15 1.11
N VAL A 419 -2.75 19.19 1.15
CA VAL A 419 -1.47 19.27 0.43
C VAL A 419 -0.36 18.95 1.41
N LEU A 420 0.22 17.74 1.34
CA LEU A 420 1.35 17.36 2.21
C LEU A 420 2.66 17.87 1.61
N LYS A 421 3.19 18.97 2.16
CA LYS A 421 4.53 19.51 1.87
C LYS A 421 5.56 18.82 2.77
N THR A 422 6.11 17.71 2.30
CA THR A 422 7.20 16.99 2.99
C THR A 422 8.25 16.47 1.99
N GLU A 423 9.49 16.35 2.45
CA GLU A 423 10.56 15.63 1.76
C GLU A 423 10.70 14.18 2.24
N ASP A 424 10.07 13.86 3.38
CA ASP A 424 10.14 12.54 4.02
C ASP A 424 9.10 11.57 3.43
N ILE A 425 9.59 10.41 3.02
CA ILE A 425 8.76 9.33 2.47
C ILE A 425 8.01 8.55 3.56
N GLU A 426 8.45 8.57 4.82
CA GLU A 426 7.73 7.90 5.90
C GLU A 426 6.42 8.64 6.22
N SER A 427 6.45 9.98 6.34
CA SER A 427 5.28 10.85 6.46
C SER A 427 4.25 10.61 5.34
N ILE A 428 4.72 10.39 4.11
CA ILE A 428 3.91 9.99 2.96
C ILE A 428 3.25 8.62 3.16
N ILE A 429 4.00 7.62 3.65
CA ILE A 429 3.49 6.26 3.91
C ILE A 429 2.52 6.24 5.09
N GLN A 430 2.78 7.03 6.14
CA GLN A 430 1.89 7.21 7.29
C GLN A 430 0.55 7.82 6.87
N LEU A 431 0.56 8.91 6.09
CA LEU A 431 -0.67 9.50 5.55
C LEU A 431 -1.39 8.55 4.58
N LYS A 432 -0.67 7.72 3.81
CA LYS A 432 -1.30 6.66 3.01
C LYS A 432 -2.02 5.65 3.90
N HIS A 433 -1.37 5.12 4.94
CA HIS A 433 -2.01 4.15 5.85
C HIS A 433 -3.22 4.74 6.59
N TYR A 434 -3.20 6.04 6.88
CA TYR A 434 -4.36 6.76 7.39
C TYR A 434 -5.52 6.78 6.37
N LEU A 435 -5.25 7.15 5.12
CA LEU A 435 -6.27 7.19 4.05
C LEU A 435 -6.80 5.80 3.70
N ASP A 436 -5.92 4.80 3.55
CA ASP A 436 -6.30 3.40 3.32
C ASP A 436 -7.27 2.90 4.42
N LYS A 437 -6.95 3.18 5.69
CA LYS A 437 -7.81 2.85 6.85
C LYS A 437 -9.16 3.58 6.81
N ARG A 438 -9.20 4.81 6.31
CA ARG A 438 -10.42 5.62 6.21
C ARG A 438 -11.32 5.20 5.05
N ASP A 439 -10.75 4.69 3.96
CA ASP A 439 -11.51 4.07 2.86
C ASP A 439 -12.05 2.68 3.25
N ASP A 440 -11.34 1.94 4.11
CA ASP A 440 -11.87 0.71 4.75
C ASP A 440 -13.06 1.02 5.69
N GLU A 441 -13.09 2.18 6.35
CA GLU A 441 -14.15 2.64 7.27
C GLU A 441 -15.45 3.05 6.54
N GLY A 442 -16.21 2.04 6.15
CA GLY A 442 -17.47 2.18 5.42
C GLY A 442 -17.67 1.09 4.38
N SER A 443 -16.65 0.26 4.14
CA SER A 443 -16.78 -1.01 3.43
C SER A 443 -17.75 -1.97 4.15
N LEU A 444 -18.34 -2.89 3.39
CA LEU A 444 -19.25 -3.91 3.90
C LEU A 444 -18.44 -5.18 4.22
N LEU A 445 -18.47 -5.60 5.48
CA LEU A 445 -18.13 -6.96 5.86
C LEU A 445 -19.28 -7.90 5.51
N GLU A 446 -18.93 -9.12 5.14
CA GLU A 446 -19.90 -10.21 5.09
C GLU A 446 -20.27 -10.61 6.53
N VAL A 447 -21.51 -10.29 6.91
CA VAL A 447 -22.18 -10.82 8.11
C VAL A 447 -23.19 -11.88 7.67
N THR A 448 -23.12 -13.03 8.29
CA THR A 448 -23.93 -14.21 7.98
C THR A 448 -24.98 -14.41 9.06
N LYS A 449 -26.20 -14.74 8.63
CA LYS A 449 -27.27 -15.20 9.52
C LYS A 449 -26.92 -16.60 10.04
N ALA A 450 -27.15 -16.82 11.33
CA ALA A 450 -27.05 -18.12 12.00
C ALA A 450 -28.27 -18.33 12.91
N VAL A 451 -28.68 -19.58 13.09
CA VAL A 451 -29.79 -20.01 13.93
C VAL A 451 -29.23 -20.55 15.24
N VAL A 452 -29.78 -20.12 16.37
CA VAL A 452 -29.38 -20.58 17.71
C VAL A 452 -29.82 -22.04 17.93
N THR A 453 -28.86 -22.93 18.17
CA THR A 453 -29.10 -24.37 18.36
C THR A 453 -29.06 -24.81 19.82
N ASN A 454 -28.35 -24.09 20.69
CA ASN A 454 -28.24 -24.40 22.12
C ASN A 454 -28.07 -23.11 22.96
N ILE A 455 -28.66 -23.11 24.15
CA ILE A 455 -28.52 -22.06 25.16
C ILE A 455 -28.38 -22.71 26.54
N GLN A 456 -27.26 -22.49 27.22
CA GLN A 456 -26.97 -23.12 28.51
C GLN A 456 -26.35 -22.13 29.51
N THR A 457 -26.89 -22.04 30.72
CA THR A 457 -26.23 -21.34 31.83
C THR A 457 -25.09 -22.19 32.38
N VAL A 458 -23.87 -21.65 32.45
CA VAL A 458 -22.66 -22.46 32.77
C VAL A 458 -22.06 -22.19 34.16
N GLY A 459 -22.21 -20.99 34.71
CA GLY A 459 -21.64 -20.63 36.03
C GLY A 459 -20.98 -19.27 36.04
N MET A 460 -20.13 -19.00 37.04
CA MET A 460 -19.38 -17.74 37.15
C MET A 460 -18.09 -17.78 36.31
N GLY A 461 -17.75 -16.66 35.67
CA GLY A 461 -16.45 -16.49 35.00
C GLY A 461 -16.10 -15.03 34.72
N ASP A 462 -14.82 -14.76 34.47
CA ASP A 462 -14.31 -13.42 34.24
C ASP A 462 -14.65 -12.92 32.83
N ARG A 463 -15.57 -11.95 32.77
CA ARG A 463 -15.93 -11.25 31.52
C ARG A 463 -15.15 -9.96 31.36
N VAL A 464 -15.07 -9.51 30.12
CA VAL A 464 -14.56 -8.22 29.70
C VAL A 464 -15.73 -7.31 29.33
N CYS A 465 -15.62 -6.04 29.73
CA CYS A 465 -16.48 -4.95 29.35
C CYS A 465 -15.63 -3.90 28.65
N VAL A 466 -16.02 -3.48 27.45
CA VAL A 466 -15.27 -2.55 26.62
C VAL A 466 -16.03 -1.23 26.54
N ASP A 467 -15.43 -0.17 27.08
CA ASP A 467 -15.91 1.21 26.95
C ASP A 467 -15.10 1.91 25.85
N LEU A 468 -15.79 2.50 24.87
CA LEU A 468 -15.20 3.18 23.71
C LEU A 468 -15.24 4.71 23.87
N CYS A 469 -14.31 5.41 23.23
CA CYS A 469 -14.35 6.86 23.04
C CYS A 469 -15.30 7.25 21.89
N SER A 470 -16.41 6.53 21.72
CA SER A 470 -17.33 6.68 20.59
C SER A 470 -18.71 6.15 20.95
N ILE A 471 -19.75 6.88 20.54
CA ILE A 471 -21.14 6.44 20.69
C ILE A 471 -21.47 5.41 19.58
N MET A 472 -22.16 4.34 19.94
CA MET A 472 -22.76 3.35 19.04
C MET A 472 -24.27 3.54 18.97
N LYS A 473 -24.85 3.14 17.83
CA LYS A 473 -26.28 3.21 17.54
C LYS A 473 -26.96 1.85 17.76
N PRO A 474 -28.30 1.79 17.86
CA PRO A 474 -29.03 0.53 17.71
C PRO A 474 -28.58 -0.21 16.44
N GLY A 475 -28.36 -1.52 16.56
CA GLY A 475 -27.76 -2.35 15.50
C GLY A 475 -26.22 -2.33 15.43
N GLU A 476 -25.50 -1.42 16.10
CA GLU A 476 -24.04 -1.43 16.18
C GLU A 476 -23.51 -2.18 17.41
N GLY A 477 -22.44 -2.94 17.21
CA GLY A 477 -21.78 -3.74 18.25
C GLY A 477 -20.33 -4.12 17.90
N LEU A 478 -19.77 -5.06 18.66
CA LEU A 478 -18.46 -5.67 18.38
C LEU A 478 -18.65 -7.11 17.91
N LEU A 479 -17.86 -7.54 16.91
CA LEU A 479 -17.78 -8.95 16.52
C LEU A 479 -16.89 -9.71 17.52
N VAL A 480 -17.48 -10.63 18.28
CA VAL A 480 -16.84 -11.41 19.36
C VAL A 480 -17.21 -12.90 19.26
N GLY A 481 -16.33 -13.83 19.60
CA GLY A 481 -16.66 -15.26 19.65
C GLY A 481 -15.67 -16.09 20.44
N SER A 482 -16.06 -17.27 20.91
CA SER A 482 -15.13 -18.17 21.61
C SER A 482 -14.04 -18.74 20.67
N PHE A 483 -14.30 -18.76 19.36
CA PHE A 483 -13.34 -19.15 18.32
C PHE A 483 -13.23 -18.07 17.25
N ALA A 484 -12.01 -17.82 16.73
CA ALA A 484 -11.80 -16.80 15.71
C ALA A 484 -12.53 -17.07 14.38
N ARG A 485 -12.88 -18.34 14.12
CA ARG A 485 -13.64 -18.81 12.95
C ARG A 485 -15.10 -18.34 12.88
N GLY A 486 -15.66 -17.82 13.98
CA GLY A 486 -17.04 -17.33 14.02
C GLY A 486 -17.24 -16.29 15.12
N LEU A 487 -17.41 -15.03 14.71
CA LEU A 487 -17.57 -13.90 15.63
C LEU A 487 -19.01 -13.36 15.56
N PHE A 488 -19.77 -13.58 16.62
CA PHE A 488 -21.13 -13.08 16.85
C PHE A 488 -21.14 -11.57 16.99
N LEU A 489 -22.17 -10.88 16.46
CA LEU A 489 -22.32 -9.44 16.64
C LEU A 489 -22.96 -9.13 17.99
N VAL A 490 -22.11 -8.90 19.00
CA VAL A 490 -22.51 -8.55 20.37
C VAL A 490 -22.86 -7.07 20.43
N HIS A 491 -24.13 -6.78 20.69
CA HIS A 491 -24.71 -5.46 20.63
C HIS A 491 -24.20 -4.54 21.75
N SER A 492 -24.21 -3.23 21.48
CA SER A 492 -23.88 -2.22 22.48
C SER A 492 -24.97 -2.06 23.54
N GLU A 493 -24.60 -1.55 24.72
CA GLU A 493 -25.51 -1.24 25.83
C GLU A 493 -26.35 0.03 25.52
N CYS A 494 -26.77 0.23 24.26
CA CYS A 494 -27.48 1.43 23.79
C CYS A 494 -29.01 1.34 23.93
N LEU A 495 -29.56 0.16 24.23
CA LEU A 495 -30.97 0.01 24.56
C LEU A 495 -31.23 0.42 26.01
N GLU A 496 -32.34 1.09 26.27
CA GLU A 496 -32.80 1.42 27.62
C GLU A 496 -33.77 0.33 28.09
N SER A 497 -33.61 -0.12 29.34
CA SER A 497 -34.61 -0.94 30.03
C SER A 497 -35.17 -0.18 31.22
N ASN A 498 -36.31 -0.63 31.75
CA ASN A 498 -37.02 0.00 32.88
C ASN A 498 -36.16 0.12 34.16
N TYR A 499 -35.01 -0.55 34.21
CA TYR A 499 -34.13 -0.63 35.39
C TYR A 499 -32.71 -0.11 35.13
N ILE A 500 -32.29 0.07 33.86
CA ILE A 500 -30.90 0.38 33.51
C ILE A 500 -30.85 1.41 32.36
N SER A 501 -30.27 2.57 32.65
CA SER A 501 -30.01 3.65 31.68
C SER A 501 -29.03 3.20 30.59
N SER A 502 -29.24 3.68 29.37
CA SER A 502 -28.37 3.37 28.23
C SER A 502 -26.92 3.83 28.47
N ARG A 503 -25.97 3.03 27.97
CA ARG A 503 -24.54 3.33 27.88
C ARG A 503 -24.07 3.01 26.45
N PRO A 504 -24.46 3.81 25.45
CA PRO A 504 -24.19 3.53 24.04
C PRO A 504 -22.69 3.54 23.65
N PHE A 505 -21.78 3.83 24.56
CA PHE A 505 -20.33 3.69 24.39
C PHE A 505 -19.78 2.32 24.85
N ARG A 506 -20.61 1.44 25.41
CA ARG A 506 -20.21 0.20 26.08
C ARG A 506 -20.66 -1.05 25.32
N VAL A 507 -19.82 -2.09 25.33
CA VAL A 507 -20.20 -3.47 24.96
C VAL A 507 -19.81 -4.45 26.07
N ASN A 508 -20.76 -5.29 26.49
CA ASN A 508 -20.55 -6.39 27.43
C ASN A 508 -20.00 -7.63 26.71
N ALA A 509 -18.80 -7.48 26.15
CA ALA A 509 -18.28 -8.30 25.04
C ALA A 509 -18.26 -9.82 25.26
N GLY A 510 -17.78 -10.33 26.40
CA GLY A 510 -17.64 -11.78 26.66
C GLY A 510 -16.45 -12.12 27.57
N PRO A 511 -16.15 -13.40 27.84
CA PRO A 511 -15.01 -13.83 28.66
C PRO A 511 -13.63 -13.38 28.19
N VAL A 512 -12.68 -13.36 29.11
CA VAL A 512 -11.26 -13.01 28.87
C VAL A 512 -10.57 -13.81 27.74
N HIS A 513 -11.06 -15.01 27.41
CA HIS A 513 -10.54 -15.87 26.34
C HIS A 513 -11.18 -15.64 24.97
N ALA A 514 -12.30 -14.91 24.87
CA ALA A 514 -13.00 -14.76 23.60
C ALA A 514 -12.22 -13.84 22.66
N TYR A 515 -12.26 -14.15 21.37
CA TYR A 515 -11.69 -13.33 20.30
C TYR A 515 -12.61 -12.16 19.97
N VAL A 516 -12.03 -11.01 19.64
CA VAL A 516 -12.73 -9.82 19.12
C VAL A 516 -12.09 -9.35 17.81
N ALA A 517 -12.90 -8.84 16.88
CA ALA A 517 -12.40 -8.26 15.64
C ALA A 517 -11.70 -6.91 15.87
N VAL A 518 -10.56 -6.72 15.22
CA VAL A 518 -9.79 -5.47 15.22
C VAL A 518 -9.43 -5.05 13.78
N PRO A 519 -9.04 -3.79 13.53
CA PRO A 519 -8.84 -3.28 12.17
C PRO A 519 -7.77 -4.05 11.37
N GLY A 520 -7.93 -4.09 10.04
CA GLY A 520 -7.02 -4.83 9.15
C GLY A 520 -7.21 -6.35 9.15
N GLY A 521 -8.45 -6.83 9.38
CA GLY A 521 -8.84 -8.25 9.25
C GLY A 521 -8.40 -9.18 10.39
N LYS A 522 -7.77 -8.64 11.43
CA LYS A 522 -7.20 -9.41 12.55
C LYS A 522 -8.21 -9.62 13.68
N THR A 523 -7.87 -10.54 14.58
CA THR A 523 -8.52 -10.67 15.88
C THR A 523 -7.52 -10.47 17.02
N ASN A 524 -8.01 -10.16 18.22
CA ASN A 524 -7.26 -10.19 19.48
C ASN A 524 -8.09 -10.94 20.53
N TYR A 525 -7.48 -11.41 21.61
CA TYR A 525 -8.25 -11.83 22.79
C TYR A 525 -8.81 -10.60 23.52
N LEU A 526 -10.01 -10.69 24.09
CA LEU A 526 -10.59 -9.60 24.88
C LEU A 526 -9.71 -9.16 26.07
N SER A 527 -8.91 -10.07 26.62
CA SER A 527 -7.91 -9.79 27.67
C SER A 527 -6.67 -9.03 27.20
N GLU A 528 -6.39 -8.98 25.91
CA GLU A 528 -5.25 -8.23 25.34
C GLU A 528 -5.58 -6.76 25.08
N LEU A 529 -6.86 -6.38 25.08
CA LEU A 529 -7.35 -5.04 24.81
C LEU A 529 -6.81 -4.02 25.83
N LYS A 530 -6.45 -2.83 25.35
CA LYS A 530 -5.90 -1.74 26.16
C LYS A 530 -6.48 -0.41 25.72
N ALA A 531 -6.58 0.54 26.65
CA ALA A 531 -6.97 1.92 26.34
C ALA A 531 -6.03 2.54 25.30
N GLY A 532 -6.56 3.39 24.42
CA GLY A 532 -5.81 3.98 23.30
C GLY A 532 -5.48 3.00 22.16
N LYS A 533 -6.08 1.81 22.13
CA LYS A 533 -6.06 0.91 20.97
C LYS A 533 -7.40 0.95 20.23
N ASN A 534 -7.38 0.56 18.95
CA ASN A 534 -8.57 0.55 18.10
C ASN A 534 -9.24 -0.82 18.09
N VAL A 535 -10.57 -0.84 18.18
CA VAL A 535 -11.43 -2.01 17.93
C VAL A 535 -12.28 -1.75 16.69
N LEU A 536 -12.94 -2.79 16.18
CA LEU A 536 -13.83 -2.72 15.03
C LEU A 536 -15.31 -2.75 15.48
N ILE A 537 -16.03 -1.65 15.25
CA ILE A 537 -17.49 -1.59 15.36
C ILE A 537 -18.09 -2.05 14.02
N VAL A 538 -19.16 -2.83 14.08
CA VAL A 538 -19.90 -3.31 12.90
C VAL A 538 -21.40 -3.12 13.14
N ASP A 539 -22.15 -2.76 12.11
CA ASP A 539 -23.62 -2.67 12.15
C ASP A 539 -24.31 -3.95 11.61
N GLN A 540 -25.63 -4.04 11.80
CA GLN A 540 -26.47 -5.14 11.29
C GLN A 540 -26.45 -5.34 9.77
N ASN A 541 -25.92 -4.39 9.00
CA ASN A 541 -25.75 -4.46 7.55
C ASN A 541 -24.31 -4.88 7.15
N GLY A 542 -23.44 -5.17 8.13
CA GLY A 542 -22.03 -5.46 7.93
C GLY A 542 -21.15 -4.22 7.73
N LYS A 543 -21.68 -3.00 7.82
CA LYS A 543 -20.88 -1.79 7.65
C LYS A 543 -19.92 -1.64 8.83
N GLN A 544 -18.62 -1.58 8.56
CA GLN A 544 -17.59 -1.47 9.59
C GLN A 544 -17.06 -0.04 9.77
N ARG A 545 -16.67 0.29 11.01
CA ARG A 545 -15.88 1.49 11.36
C ARG A 545 -14.95 1.19 12.54
N THR A 546 -13.84 1.90 12.69
CA THR A 546 -12.99 1.72 13.88
C THR A 546 -13.35 2.69 14.99
N ALA A 547 -13.03 2.33 16.24
CA ALA A 547 -13.19 3.21 17.39
C ALA A 547 -12.08 2.97 18.42
N ILE A 548 -11.70 4.04 19.12
CA ILE A 548 -10.69 4.01 20.18
C ILE A 548 -11.32 3.42 21.45
N ILE A 549 -10.63 2.49 22.09
CA ILE A 549 -10.99 1.95 23.40
C ILE A 549 -10.60 2.97 24.47
N GLY A 550 -11.57 3.42 25.26
CA GLY A 550 -11.35 4.32 26.40
C GLY A 550 -11.01 3.56 27.68
N ARG A 551 -11.71 2.46 27.97
CA ARG A 551 -11.45 1.60 29.13
C ARG A 551 -11.81 0.14 28.85
N VAL A 552 -11.03 -0.77 29.41
CA VAL A 552 -11.34 -2.20 29.49
C VAL A 552 -11.54 -2.53 30.96
N LYS A 553 -12.65 -3.19 31.30
CA LYS A 553 -12.94 -3.66 32.67
C LYS A 553 -13.11 -5.17 32.67
N ILE A 554 -12.36 -5.86 33.53
CA ILE A 554 -12.57 -7.28 33.81
C ILE A 554 -13.38 -7.40 35.11
N GLU A 555 -14.41 -8.25 35.12
CA GLU A 555 -15.20 -8.57 36.32
C GLU A 555 -15.83 -9.96 36.22
N THR A 556 -15.90 -10.69 37.33
CA THR A 556 -16.51 -12.03 37.40
C THR A 556 -18.04 -11.93 37.42
N ARG A 557 -18.74 -12.65 36.52
CA ARG A 557 -20.21 -12.62 36.38
C ARG A 557 -20.77 -14.00 36.04
N PRO A 558 -22.08 -14.24 36.23
CA PRO A 558 -22.77 -15.39 35.67
C PRO A 558 -22.71 -15.35 34.14
N LEU A 559 -22.34 -16.48 33.54
CA LEU A 559 -22.19 -16.66 32.10
C LEU A 559 -23.26 -17.59 31.52
N ILE A 560 -23.62 -17.32 30.27
CA ILE A 560 -24.48 -18.13 29.42
C ILE A 560 -23.71 -18.48 28.14
N LEU A 561 -23.73 -19.77 27.78
CA LEU A 561 -23.25 -20.30 26.52
C LEU A 561 -24.37 -20.22 25.49
N VAL A 562 -24.07 -19.69 24.31
CA VAL A 562 -24.94 -19.70 23.14
C VAL A 562 -24.18 -20.40 22.02
N GLU A 563 -24.81 -21.38 21.38
CA GLU A 563 -24.29 -22.05 20.18
C GLU A 563 -25.24 -21.84 19.00
N ALA A 564 -24.67 -21.68 17.81
CA ALA A 564 -25.42 -21.43 16.59
C ALA A 564 -24.78 -22.07 15.35
N LYS A 565 -25.60 -22.32 14.33
CA LYS A 565 -25.19 -22.82 13.00
C LYS A 565 -25.68 -21.89 11.89
N ILE A 566 -24.95 -21.85 10.78
CA ILE A 566 -25.37 -21.14 9.55
C ILE A 566 -26.35 -22.00 8.72
N ASP A 567 -26.17 -23.32 8.76
CA ASP A 567 -26.91 -24.32 8.00
C ASP A 567 -27.08 -25.58 8.87
N ASP A 568 -28.25 -26.22 8.88
CA ASP A 568 -28.53 -27.37 9.74
C ASP A 568 -27.65 -28.58 9.40
N ASP A 569 -27.39 -28.81 8.11
CA ASP A 569 -26.50 -29.87 7.59
C ASP A 569 -25.02 -29.60 7.89
N SER A 570 -24.65 -28.38 8.32
CA SER A 570 -23.26 -28.07 8.65
C SER A 570 -22.81 -28.75 9.95
N GLN A 571 -21.64 -29.40 9.91
CA GLN A 571 -20.98 -29.96 11.10
C GLN A 571 -20.28 -28.87 11.95
N THR A 572 -20.23 -27.63 11.46
CA THR A 572 -19.55 -26.50 12.10
C THR A 572 -20.51 -25.74 13.02
N SER A 573 -20.46 -26.01 14.32
CA SER A 573 -21.03 -25.10 15.31
C SER A 573 -20.09 -23.92 15.58
N TYR A 574 -20.71 -22.77 15.84
CA TYR A 574 -20.07 -21.60 16.41
C TYR A 574 -20.61 -21.38 17.82
N SER A 575 -19.76 -20.92 18.74
CA SER A 575 -20.16 -20.67 20.12
C SER A 575 -19.63 -19.34 20.65
N ILE A 576 -20.38 -18.77 21.58
CA ILE A 576 -19.97 -17.63 22.37
C ILE A 576 -20.47 -17.80 23.81
N LEU A 577 -19.60 -17.43 24.75
CA LEU A 577 -19.98 -17.20 26.14
C LEU A 577 -20.25 -15.70 26.35
N LEU A 578 -21.37 -15.36 26.98
CA LEU A 578 -21.78 -14.00 27.29
C LEU A 578 -22.16 -13.88 28.77
N GLN A 579 -22.17 -12.66 29.32
CA GLN A 579 -22.76 -12.44 30.65
C GLN A 579 -24.28 -12.65 30.56
N ASN A 580 -24.85 -13.43 31.48
CA ASN A 580 -26.29 -13.60 31.60
C ASN A 580 -26.93 -12.35 32.25
N ALA A 581 -27.32 -11.36 31.43
CA ALA A 581 -28.05 -10.16 31.85
C ALA A 581 -28.78 -9.50 30.67
N GLU A 582 -29.86 -8.77 30.96
CA GLU A 582 -30.69 -8.04 29.99
C GLU A 582 -29.87 -7.02 29.14
N THR A 583 -28.80 -6.45 29.71
CA THR A 583 -27.89 -5.49 29.05
C THR A 583 -26.88 -6.13 28.10
N VAL A 584 -27.07 -7.39 27.73
CA VAL A 584 -26.23 -8.13 26.81
C VAL A 584 -27.15 -8.74 25.75
N ALA A 585 -26.92 -8.38 24.49
CA ALA A 585 -27.78 -8.78 23.39
C ALA A 585 -26.95 -9.19 22.17
N LEU A 586 -27.52 -10.08 21.36
CA LEU A 586 -27.01 -10.44 20.04
C LEU A 586 -27.84 -9.75 18.96
N VAL A 587 -27.19 -9.20 17.94
CA VAL A 587 -27.89 -8.51 16.85
C VAL A 587 -28.50 -9.54 15.88
N SER A 588 -29.77 -9.34 15.51
CA SER A 588 -30.49 -10.05 14.46
C SER A 588 -30.76 -9.11 13.28
N LEU A 589 -31.49 -9.58 12.25
CA LEU A 589 -31.97 -8.71 11.17
C LEU A 589 -33.11 -7.77 11.63
N GLU A 590 -33.80 -8.10 12.72
CA GLU A 590 -34.98 -7.37 13.21
C GLU A 590 -34.66 -6.40 14.36
N GLY A 591 -33.54 -6.59 15.06
CA GLY A 591 -33.12 -5.76 16.19
C GLY A 591 -31.96 -6.36 16.97
N ALA A 592 -31.90 -6.12 18.27
CA ALA A 592 -30.99 -6.84 19.17
C ALA A 592 -31.80 -7.63 20.20
N ILE A 593 -31.48 -8.91 20.35
CA ILE A 593 -32.18 -9.86 21.22
C ILE A 593 -31.37 -10.04 22.51
N PRO A 594 -31.89 -9.61 23.69
CA PRO A 594 -31.23 -9.84 24.98
C PRO A 594 -31.00 -11.34 25.23
N VAL A 595 -29.83 -11.71 25.76
CA VAL A 595 -29.49 -13.13 26.02
C VAL A 595 -30.39 -13.79 27.07
N THR A 596 -31.07 -12.99 27.89
CA THR A 596 -32.10 -13.43 28.85
C THR A 596 -33.44 -13.79 28.19
N SER A 597 -33.65 -13.37 26.95
CA SER A 597 -34.89 -13.52 26.18
C SER A 597 -34.72 -14.38 24.92
N LEU A 598 -33.46 -14.67 24.55
CA LEU A 598 -33.03 -15.49 23.43
C LEU A 598 -33.50 -16.95 23.57
N LYS A 599 -33.87 -17.57 22.45
CA LYS A 599 -34.41 -18.93 22.36
C LYS A 599 -33.68 -19.75 21.31
N ILE A 600 -33.80 -21.07 21.42
CA ILE A 600 -33.47 -21.99 20.33
C ILE A 600 -34.38 -21.66 19.14
N SER A 601 -33.81 -21.69 17.94
CA SER A 601 -34.41 -21.21 16.68
C SER A 601 -34.43 -19.68 16.46
N ASP A 602 -33.97 -18.86 17.41
CA ASP A 602 -33.80 -17.42 17.14
C ASP A 602 -32.67 -17.17 16.12
N GLU A 603 -32.84 -16.15 15.29
CA GLU A 603 -31.90 -15.79 14.22
C GLU A 603 -30.99 -14.64 14.64
N ILE A 604 -29.69 -14.79 14.43
CA ILE A 604 -28.65 -13.85 14.88
C ILE A 604 -27.56 -13.66 13.81
N LEU A 605 -26.83 -12.56 13.88
CA LEU A 605 -25.73 -12.23 12.98
C LEU A 605 -24.39 -12.62 13.58
N LEU A 606 -23.60 -13.36 12.81
CA LEU A 606 -22.18 -13.62 13.08
C LEU A 606 -21.35 -13.43 11.81
N ARG A 607 -20.04 -13.26 11.95
CA ARG A 607 -19.09 -13.28 10.84
C ARG A 607 -18.32 -14.59 10.88
N ALA A 608 -18.62 -15.48 9.93
CA ALA A 608 -17.78 -16.63 9.64
C ALA A 608 -16.43 -16.18 9.07
N GLN A 609 -15.34 -16.86 9.44
CA GLN A 609 -13.99 -16.62 8.94
C GLN A 609 -13.27 -17.96 8.72
N GLY A 610 -12.31 -17.96 7.80
CA GLY A 610 -11.54 -19.15 7.46
C GLY A 610 -10.54 -19.55 8.55
N GLY A 611 -10.19 -20.83 8.56
CA GLY A 611 -9.05 -21.37 9.29
C GLY A 611 -9.10 -21.29 10.81
N ALA A 612 -8.00 -21.71 11.42
CA ALA A 612 -7.68 -21.41 12.82
C ALA A 612 -6.78 -20.17 12.87
N ARG A 613 -6.58 -19.59 14.07
CA ARG A 613 -5.74 -18.40 14.23
C ARG A 613 -4.70 -18.56 15.33
N HIS A 614 -3.43 -18.35 14.99
CA HIS A 614 -2.37 -18.15 15.96
C HIS A 614 -2.11 -16.65 16.09
N THR A 615 -2.07 -16.13 17.32
CA THR A 615 -1.86 -14.70 17.64
C THR A 615 -2.73 -13.73 16.80
N GLY A 616 -3.98 -14.11 16.52
CA GLY A 616 -4.96 -13.25 15.84
C GLY A 616 -4.88 -13.21 14.31
N ILE A 617 -3.94 -13.95 13.71
CA ILE A 617 -3.69 -14.03 12.27
C ILE A 617 -4.22 -15.37 11.74
N GLU A 618 -4.88 -15.35 10.58
CA GLU A 618 -5.42 -16.54 9.90
C GLU A 618 -4.31 -17.45 9.38
N ILE A 619 -4.38 -18.74 9.72
CA ILE A 619 -3.39 -19.76 9.33
C ILE A 619 -4.05 -21.09 8.93
N GLU A 620 -3.45 -21.74 7.95
CA GLU A 620 -3.72 -23.14 7.61
C GLU A 620 -2.89 -24.07 8.50
N GLU A 621 -3.23 -24.15 9.79
CA GLU A 621 -2.65 -25.10 10.75
C GLU A 621 -3.74 -26.00 11.35
N PHE A 622 -3.41 -27.27 11.60
CA PHE A 622 -4.34 -28.22 12.19
C PHE A 622 -4.49 -27.96 13.70
N ILE A 623 -5.49 -27.16 14.06
CA ILE A 623 -5.84 -26.82 15.43
C ILE A 623 -7.23 -27.39 15.74
N VAL A 624 -7.33 -28.21 16.79
CA VAL A 624 -8.58 -28.82 17.25
C VAL A 624 -9.14 -28.01 18.42
N GLU A 625 -9.79 -26.90 18.09
CA GLU A 625 -10.62 -26.10 19.00
C GLU A 625 -11.99 -26.78 19.20
N LYS A 626 -12.27 -27.21 20.44
CA LYS A 626 -13.54 -27.80 20.90
C LYS A 626 -14.27 -26.84 21.85
#